data_AF-A0A2K8XAL4-F1
#
_entry.id   AF-A0A2K8XAL4-F1
#
_cell.length_a   1.000
_cell.length_b   1.000
_cell.length_c   1.000
_cell.angle_alpha   90.00
_cell.angle_beta   90.00
_cell.angle_gamma   90.00
#
_symmetry.space_group_name_H-M   'P 1'
#
loop_
_entity.id
_entity.type
_entity.pdbx_description
1 polymer ?
#
loop_
_entity_poly.entity_id
_entity_poly.type
_entity_poly.pdbx_seq_one_letter_code
_entity_poly.pdbx_strand_id
1 'polypeptide(L)'
;MRTILKYLGLVIIMTMIGFVIRNYFFELSLSQIANNNVEVVSRNMSGQFQSHIIFALTIGILPLLYLIIEKITKLEFIKKGLIACGILITSGVVLWQFRIYQLNTEVQKLSEYNITNDFKMSLDYEILNFDRFLFFGFLIGTIISILIFRNRKKNHAE
;
A
#
# COMPACT_ATOMS: atom_id res chain seq x y z
N MET A 1 -2.87 -29.32 -6.44
CA MET A 1 -3.16 -28.52 -7.67
C MET A 1 -4.34 -27.58 -7.53
N ARG A 2 -5.53 -28.05 -7.10
CA ARG A 2 -6.77 -27.23 -7.03
C ARG A 2 -6.64 -25.95 -6.17
N THR A 3 -5.96 -26.01 -5.03
CA THR A 3 -5.76 -24.85 -4.15
C THR A 3 -4.82 -23.81 -4.76
N ILE A 4 -3.73 -24.24 -5.40
CA ILE A 4 -2.77 -23.35 -6.08
C ILE A 4 -3.47 -22.59 -7.21
N LEU A 5 -4.27 -23.29 -8.03
CA LEU A 5 -5.01 -22.68 -9.14
C LEU A 5 -6.03 -21.62 -8.66
N LYS A 6 -6.69 -21.86 -7.52
CA LYS A 6 -7.60 -20.87 -6.90
C LYS A 6 -6.87 -19.60 -6.50
N TYR A 7 -5.72 -19.71 -5.83
CA TYR A 7 -4.93 -18.55 -5.43
C TYR A 7 -4.35 -17.80 -6.63
N LEU A 8 -3.93 -18.52 -7.68
CA LEU A 8 -3.44 -17.93 -8.91
C LEU A 8 -4.54 -17.13 -9.63
N GLY A 9 -5.76 -17.67 -9.70
CA GLY A 9 -6.92 -16.93 -10.19
C GLY A 9 -7.25 -15.69 -9.36
N LEU A 10 -7.14 -15.80 -8.03
CA LEU A 10 -7.40 -14.68 -7.12
C LEU A 10 -6.35 -13.57 -7.26
N VAL A 11 -5.09 -13.93 -7.48
CA VAL A 11 -4.01 -12.97 -7.81
C VAL A 11 -4.35 -12.21 -9.08
N ILE A 12 -4.73 -12.90 -10.16
CA ILE A 12 -5.09 -12.25 -11.44
C ILE A 12 -6.26 -11.28 -11.25
N ILE A 13 -7.31 -11.70 -10.55
CA ILE A 13 -8.48 -10.86 -10.26
C ILE A 13 -8.07 -9.63 -9.42
N MET A 14 -7.26 -9.82 -8.37
CA MET A 14 -6.77 -8.71 -7.54
C MET A 14 -5.86 -7.76 -8.31
N THR A 15 -5.03 -8.26 -9.21
CA THR A 15 -4.20 -7.41 -10.09
C THR A 15 -5.07 -6.58 -11.03
N MET A 16 -6.10 -7.17 -11.65
CA MET A 16 -7.05 -6.42 -12.48
C MET A 16 -7.77 -5.33 -11.69
N ILE A 17 -8.24 -5.66 -10.49
CA ILE A 17 -8.87 -4.69 -9.58
C ILE A 17 -7.88 -3.57 -9.24
N GLY A 18 -6.64 -3.93 -8.89
CA GLY A 18 -5.59 -2.96 -8.59
C GLY A 18 -5.31 -2.03 -9.77
N PHE A 19 -5.31 -2.55 -10.99
CA PHE A 19 -5.12 -1.75 -12.20
C PHE A 19 -6.23 -0.72 -12.39
N VAL A 20 -7.50 -1.09 -12.17
CA VAL A 20 -8.65 -0.19 -12.30
C VAL A 20 -8.69 0.88 -11.20
N ILE A 21 -8.43 0.48 -9.94
CA ILE A 21 -8.53 1.38 -8.78
C ILE A 21 -7.35 2.35 -8.68
N ARG A 22 -6.23 2.07 -9.36
CA ARG A 22 -4.99 2.85 -9.28
C ARG A 22 -5.22 4.35 -9.43
N ASN A 23 -5.97 4.78 -10.46
CA ASN A 23 -6.17 6.20 -10.72
C ASN A 23 -6.93 6.88 -9.58
N TYR A 24 -8.00 6.24 -9.10
CA TYR A 24 -8.76 6.74 -7.95
C TYR A 24 -7.90 6.82 -6.68
N PHE A 25 -7.09 5.78 -6.42
CA PHE A 25 -6.16 5.77 -5.29
C PHE A 25 -5.15 6.93 -5.38
N PHE A 26 -4.62 7.19 -6.57
CA PHE A 26 -3.62 8.22 -6.78
C PHE A 26 -4.21 9.64 -6.67
N GLU A 27 -5.36 9.88 -7.28
CA GLU A 27 -6.11 11.13 -7.14
C GLU A 27 -6.48 11.40 -5.68
N LEU A 28 -6.96 10.39 -4.96
CA LEU A 28 -7.24 10.49 -3.53
C LEU A 28 -5.98 10.84 -2.73
N SER A 29 -4.85 10.19 -3.03
CA SER A 29 -3.56 10.47 -2.37
C SER A 29 -3.10 11.91 -2.59
N LEU A 30 -3.22 12.41 -3.82
CA LEU A 30 -2.86 13.79 -4.16
C LEU A 30 -3.79 14.82 -3.53
N SER A 31 -5.10 14.54 -3.47
CA SER A 31 -6.07 15.45 -2.86
C SER A 31 -5.82 15.72 -1.37
N GLN A 32 -5.08 14.82 -0.70
CA GLN A 32 -4.70 14.95 0.71
C GLN A 32 -3.39 15.72 0.91
N ILE A 33 -2.71 16.11 -0.19
CA ILE A 33 -1.51 16.95 -0.11
C ILE A 33 -1.94 18.42 0.03
N ALA A 34 -1.55 19.05 1.13
CA ALA A 34 -2.18 20.26 1.67
C ALA A 34 -1.77 21.58 1.00
N ASN A 35 -1.43 21.62 -0.28
CA ASN A 35 -0.91 22.87 -0.86
C ASN A 35 -1.37 23.11 -2.31
N ASN A 36 -2.16 24.18 -2.49
CA ASN A 36 -2.71 24.61 -3.79
C ASN A 36 -1.63 25.11 -4.78
N ASN A 37 -0.38 25.29 -4.32
CA ASN A 37 0.74 25.80 -5.13
C ASN A 37 1.71 24.71 -5.60
N VAL A 38 1.35 23.43 -5.44
CA VAL A 38 2.15 22.29 -5.91
C VAL A 38 1.54 21.73 -7.18
N GLU A 39 2.22 21.90 -8.31
CA GLU A 39 1.88 21.16 -9.53
C GLU A 39 2.65 19.84 -9.53
N VAL A 40 1.93 18.73 -9.52
CA VAL A 40 2.54 17.41 -9.75
C VAL A 40 2.79 17.26 -11.24
N VAL A 41 4.02 17.55 -11.64
CA VAL A 41 4.42 17.46 -13.04
C VAL A 41 5.04 16.08 -13.27
N SER A 42 4.43 15.29 -14.13
CA SER A 42 5.05 14.07 -14.59
C SER A 42 6.00 14.38 -15.73
N ARG A 43 7.30 14.15 -15.51
CA ARG A 43 8.34 14.40 -16.50
C ARG A 43 8.52 13.24 -17.49
N ASN A 44 8.06 12.03 -17.14
CA ASN A 44 8.21 10.82 -17.94
C ASN A 44 6.91 9.98 -18.02
N MET A 45 6.38 9.76 -19.23
CA MET A 45 5.26 8.84 -19.48
C MET A 45 5.58 7.39 -19.07
N SER A 46 6.83 6.95 -19.23
CA SER A 46 7.29 5.61 -18.84
C SER A 46 7.20 5.37 -17.33
N GLY A 47 7.50 6.38 -16.51
CA GLY A 47 7.41 6.33 -15.05
C GLY A 47 5.97 6.15 -14.57
N GLN A 48 5.00 6.81 -15.21
CA GLN A 48 3.58 6.64 -14.88
C GLN A 48 3.06 5.22 -15.17
N PHE A 49 3.50 4.64 -16.29
CA PHE A 49 3.10 3.28 -16.68
C PHE A 49 3.74 2.22 -15.77
N GLN A 50 5.02 2.39 -15.42
CA GLN A 50 5.67 1.51 -14.44
C GLN A 50 4.98 1.58 -13.08
N SER A 51 4.66 2.78 -12.59
CA SER A 51 3.91 2.98 -11.35
C SER A 51 2.53 2.29 -11.38
N HIS A 52 1.83 2.30 -12.52
CA HIS A 52 0.58 1.55 -12.68
C HIS A 52 0.77 0.05 -12.47
N ILE A 53 1.77 -0.54 -13.14
CA ILE A 53 2.05 -1.96 -13.04
C ILE A 53 2.44 -2.34 -11.61
N ILE A 54 3.33 -1.56 -10.98
CA ILE A 54 3.79 -1.82 -9.61
C ILE A 54 2.62 -1.76 -8.62
N PHE A 55 1.72 -0.77 -8.76
CA PHE A 55 0.53 -0.70 -7.92
C PHE A 55 -0.39 -1.90 -8.12
N ALA A 56 -0.67 -2.29 -9.36
CA ALA A 56 -1.51 -3.45 -9.67
C ALA A 56 -0.92 -4.75 -9.10
N LEU A 57 0.41 -4.93 -9.18
CA LEU A 57 1.10 -6.06 -8.57
C LEU A 57 1.05 -6.00 -7.03
N THR A 58 1.14 -4.81 -6.45
CA THR A 58 1.04 -4.59 -4.99
C THR A 58 -0.32 -5.02 -4.45
N ILE A 59 -1.41 -4.75 -5.17
CA ILE A 59 -2.74 -5.27 -4.80
C ILE A 59 -2.83 -6.78 -5.10
N GLY A 60 -2.30 -7.20 -6.25
CA GLY A 60 -2.26 -8.59 -6.70
C GLY A 60 -1.55 -9.55 -5.75
N ILE A 61 -0.59 -9.10 -4.95
CA ILE A 61 0.17 -9.95 -4.03
C ILE A 61 -0.56 -10.23 -2.71
N LEU A 62 -1.60 -9.47 -2.36
CA LEU A 62 -2.39 -9.66 -1.13
C LEU A 62 -2.84 -11.12 -0.88
N PRO A 63 -3.37 -11.86 -1.88
CA PRO A 63 -3.76 -13.25 -1.71
C PRO A 63 -2.57 -14.16 -1.35
N LEU A 64 -1.39 -13.88 -1.90
CA LEU A 64 -0.16 -14.63 -1.63
C LEU A 64 0.35 -14.33 -0.22
N LEU A 65 0.32 -13.06 0.20
CA LEU A 65 0.67 -12.68 1.57
C LEU A 65 -0.26 -13.34 2.58
N TYR A 66 -1.56 -13.35 2.30
CA TYR A 66 -2.53 -14.08 3.12
C TYR A 66 -2.21 -15.58 3.20
N LEU A 67 -1.90 -16.22 2.07
CA LEU A 67 -1.52 -17.63 2.02
C LEU A 67 -0.29 -17.91 2.90
N ILE A 68 0.70 -17.02 2.90
CA ILE A 68 1.89 -17.13 3.76
C ILE A 68 1.46 -17.12 5.24
N ILE A 69 0.59 -16.19 5.63
CA ILE A 69 0.06 -16.13 7.01
C ILE A 69 -0.66 -17.43 7.35
N GLU A 70 -1.61 -17.86 6.51
CA GLU A 70 -2.39 -19.09 6.69
C GLU A 70 -1.49 -20.31 6.90
N LYS A 71 -0.47 -20.48 6.04
CA LYS A 71 0.44 -21.62 6.06
C LYS A 71 1.33 -21.63 7.30
N ILE A 72 1.82 -20.47 7.75
CA ILE A 72 2.72 -20.37 8.91
C ILE A 72 1.95 -20.54 10.23
N THR A 73 0.76 -19.94 10.32
CA THR A 73 0.00 -19.87 11.56
C THR A 73 -1.03 -21.00 11.70
N LYS A 74 -1.29 -21.76 10.63
CA LYS A 74 -2.32 -22.83 10.55
C LYS A 74 -3.69 -22.30 11.01
N LEU A 75 -4.08 -21.15 10.49
CA LEU A 75 -5.33 -20.46 10.83
C LEU A 75 -6.56 -21.21 10.32
N GLU A 76 -7.57 -21.35 11.17
CA GLU A 76 -8.92 -21.72 10.73
C GLU A 76 -9.68 -20.48 10.24
N PHE A 77 -10.27 -20.62 9.06
CA PHE A 77 -10.63 -19.52 8.14
C PHE A 77 -11.61 -18.49 8.72
N ILE A 78 -12.54 -18.88 9.58
CA ILE A 78 -13.81 -18.15 9.72
C ILE A 78 -13.69 -16.82 10.47
N LYS A 79 -12.94 -16.76 11.59
CA LYS A 79 -12.81 -15.52 12.39
C LYS A 79 -11.41 -14.93 12.36
N LYS A 80 -10.39 -15.78 12.42
CA LYS A 80 -9.01 -15.35 12.53
C LYS A 80 -8.42 -14.94 11.17
N GLY A 81 -8.90 -15.54 10.06
CA GLY A 81 -8.53 -15.13 8.70
C GLY A 81 -8.98 -13.71 8.38
N LEU A 82 -10.21 -13.34 8.76
CA LEU A 82 -10.75 -11.99 8.54
C LEU A 82 -9.96 -10.93 9.31
N ILE A 83 -9.54 -11.24 10.55
CA ILE A 83 -8.67 -10.37 11.36
C ILE A 83 -7.30 -10.20 10.69
N ALA A 84 -6.70 -11.27 10.17
CA ALA A 84 -5.41 -11.19 9.46
C ALA A 84 -5.51 -10.31 8.20
N CYS A 85 -6.58 -10.45 7.41
CA CYS A 85 -6.86 -9.55 6.28
C CYS A 85 -7.04 -8.10 6.73
N GLY A 86 -7.75 -7.87 7.84
CA GLY A 86 -7.90 -6.55 8.44
C GLY A 86 -6.55 -5.93 8.82
N ILE A 87 -5.66 -6.68 9.47
CA ILE A 87 -4.31 -6.22 9.83
C ILE A 87 -3.48 -5.89 8.60
N LEU A 88 -3.53 -6.72 7.56
CA LEU A 88 -2.85 -6.47 6.28
C LEU A 88 -3.29 -5.14 5.66
N ILE A 89 -4.60 -4.96 5.46
CA ILE A 89 -5.15 -3.78 4.79
C ILE A 89 -4.86 -2.53 5.62
N THR A 90 -5.12 -2.57 6.92
CA THR A 90 -4.90 -1.41 7.82
C THR A 90 -3.43 -1.02 7.88
N SER A 91 -2.51 -1.99 7.93
CA SER A 91 -1.07 -1.71 7.93
C SER A 91 -0.61 -1.07 6.61
N GLY A 92 -1.17 -1.51 5.48
CA GLY A 92 -1.01 -0.84 4.18
C GLY A 92 -1.48 0.61 4.20
N VAL A 93 -2.72 0.85 4.65
CA VAL A 93 -3.32 2.18 4.72
C VAL A 93 -2.53 3.11 5.65
N VAL A 94 -2.07 2.63 6.80
CA VAL A 94 -1.29 3.43 7.77
C VAL A 94 0.03 3.90 7.15
N LEU A 95 0.77 3.03 6.47
CA LEU A 95 2.04 3.40 5.85
C LEU A 95 1.87 4.30 4.62
N TRP A 96 0.80 4.09 3.87
CA TRP A 96 0.40 5.02 2.82
C TRP A 96 0.09 6.43 3.39
N GLN A 97 -0.72 6.51 4.44
CA GLN A 97 -1.04 7.77 5.12
C GLN A 97 0.20 8.45 5.72
N PHE A 98 1.11 7.66 6.28
CA PHE A 98 2.38 8.17 6.78
C PHE A 98 3.20 8.84 5.67
N ARG A 99 3.19 8.30 4.43
CA ARG A 99 3.86 8.94 3.29
C ARG A 99 3.22 10.28 2.92
N ILE A 100 1.89 10.36 2.93
CA ILE A 100 1.18 11.63 2.68
C ILE A 100 1.57 12.67 3.74
N TYR A 101 1.62 12.27 5.02
CA TYR A 101 2.06 13.15 6.10
C TYR A 101 3.51 13.64 5.93
N GLN A 102 4.44 12.74 5.53
CA GLN A 102 5.82 13.12 5.23
C GLN A 102 5.89 14.17 4.11
N LEU A 103 5.18 13.93 3.00
CA LEU A 103 5.15 14.85 1.86
C LEU A 103 4.56 16.21 2.25
N ASN A 104 3.48 16.23 3.04
CA ASN A 104 2.91 17.48 3.55
C ASN A 104 3.91 18.26 4.41
N THR A 105 4.67 17.57 5.26
CA THR A 105 5.70 18.19 6.09
C THR A 105 6.86 18.74 5.24
N GLU A 106 7.29 18.02 4.21
CA GLU A 106 8.33 18.48 3.28
C GLU A 106 7.88 19.71 2.48
N VAL A 107 6.66 19.67 1.95
CA VAL A 107 6.05 20.77 1.20
C VAL A 107 5.88 22.01 2.09
N GLN A 108 5.44 21.84 3.34
CA GLN A 108 5.31 22.95 4.29
C GLN A 108 6.65 23.63 4.57
N LYS A 109 7.70 22.85 4.88
CA LYS A 109 9.05 23.39 5.12
C LYS A 109 9.60 24.16 3.92
N LEU A 110 9.36 23.66 2.70
CA LEU A 110 9.79 24.34 1.49
C LEU A 110 8.98 25.63 1.23
N SER A 111 7.69 25.65 1.58
CA SER A 111 6.86 26.87 1.48
C SER A 111 7.28 27.96 2.46
N GLU A 112 7.72 27.59 3.67
CA GLU A 112 8.27 28.53 4.65
C GLU A 112 9.61 29.14 4.18
N TYR A 113 10.36 28.43 3.33
CA TYR A 113 11.63 28.92 2.76
C TYR A 113 11.44 29.77 1.50
N ASN A 114 10.41 29.50 0.69
CA ASN A 114 10.15 30.13 -0.60
C ASN A 114 9.22 31.36 -0.56
N ILE A 115 9.09 32.03 0.61
CA ILE A 115 8.21 33.19 0.82
C ILE A 115 8.46 34.36 -0.16
N THR A 116 9.57 34.35 -0.91
CA THR A 116 9.97 35.50 -1.74
C THR A 116 9.57 35.45 -3.22
N ASN A 117 9.08 34.34 -3.79
CA ASN A 117 8.69 34.32 -5.22
C ASN A 117 7.51 33.37 -5.51
N ASP A 118 6.69 33.75 -6.48
CA ASP A 118 5.55 33.06 -7.13
C ASP A 118 5.90 31.69 -7.79
N PHE A 119 6.87 30.94 -7.24
CA PHE A 119 7.31 29.67 -7.79
C PHE A 119 6.34 28.55 -7.42
N LYS A 120 5.62 28.05 -8.43
CA LYS A 120 4.93 26.76 -8.38
C LYS A 120 5.95 25.66 -8.08
N MET A 121 5.74 24.91 -7.01
CA MET A 121 6.63 23.81 -6.63
C MET A 121 6.28 22.59 -7.47
N SER A 122 7.18 22.19 -8.37
CA SER A 122 6.99 20.97 -9.16
C SER A 122 7.40 19.75 -8.34
N LEU A 123 6.43 18.98 -7.84
CA LEU A 123 6.72 17.67 -7.23
C LEU A 123 6.80 16.63 -8.35
N ASP A 124 7.94 15.95 -8.46
CA ASP A 124 8.08 14.88 -9.43
C ASP A 124 7.23 13.67 -9.00
N TYR A 125 6.45 13.17 -9.95
CA TYR A 125 5.63 11.97 -9.81
C TYR A 125 6.44 10.78 -9.27
N GLU A 126 7.69 10.64 -9.70
CA GLU A 126 8.57 9.52 -9.30
C GLU A 126 8.98 9.58 -7.81
N ILE A 127 8.85 10.74 -7.17
CA ILE A 127 9.23 10.92 -5.76
C ILE A 127 8.11 10.48 -4.81
N LEU A 128 6.85 10.45 -5.27
CA LEU A 128 5.69 10.19 -4.41
C LEU A 128 5.70 8.77 -3.81
N ASN A 129 5.98 7.76 -4.63
CA ASN A 129 6.19 6.36 -4.22
C ASN A 129 5.08 5.74 -3.34
N PHE A 130 3.83 6.20 -3.45
CA PHE A 130 2.71 5.72 -2.62
C PHE A 130 2.48 4.21 -2.70
N ASP A 131 2.64 3.64 -3.89
CA ASP A 131 2.57 2.21 -4.18
C ASP A 131 3.60 1.41 -3.37
N ARG A 132 4.84 1.92 -3.25
CA ARG A 132 5.90 1.26 -2.48
C ARG A 132 5.59 1.28 -0.99
N PHE A 133 5.11 2.40 -0.45
CA PHE A 133 4.72 2.50 0.96
C PHE A 133 3.55 1.56 1.28
N LEU A 134 2.56 1.48 0.39
CA LEU A 134 1.45 0.54 0.51
C LEU A 134 1.95 -0.92 0.53
N PHE A 135 2.88 -1.27 -0.38
CA PHE A 135 3.49 -2.59 -0.45
C PHE A 135 4.24 -2.94 0.84
N PHE A 136 5.09 -2.04 1.35
CA PHE A 136 5.78 -2.26 2.62
C PHE A 136 4.79 -2.41 3.79
N GLY A 137 3.67 -1.69 3.77
CA GLY A 137 2.63 -1.86 4.77
C GLY A 137 1.95 -3.23 4.73
N PHE A 138 1.76 -3.81 3.55
CA PHE A 138 1.29 -5.19 3.45
C PHE A 138 2.33 -6.19 3.97
N LEU A 139 3.63 -5.99 3.69
CA LEU A 139 4.68 -6.84 4.24
C LEU A 139 4.74 -6.77 5.77
N ILE A 140 4.68 -5.58 6.34
CA ILE A 140 4.66 -5.38 7.79
C ILE A 140 3.40 -5.98 8.40
N GLY A 141 2.24 -5.77 7.79
CA GLY A 141 0.98 -6.38 8.21
C GLY A 141 1.02 -7.91 8.17
N THR A 142 1.75 -8.49 7.22
CA THR A 142 2.00 -9.94 7.13
C THR A 142 2.78 -10.42 8.36
N ILE A 143 3.89 -9.75 8.68
CA ILE A 143 4.74 -10.09 9.82
C ILE A 143 3.96 -9.95 11.13
N ILE A 144 3.25 -8.85 11.32
CA ILE A 144 2.42 -8.60 12.52
C ILE A 144 1.36 -9.70 12.67
N SER A 145 0.66 -10.03 11.59
CA SER A 145 -0.36 -11.10 11.60
C SER A 145 0.26 -12.44 11.99
N ILE A 146 1.42 -12.80 11.41
CA ILE A 146 2.14 -14.02 11.78
C ILE A 146 2.48 -14.02 13.27
N LEU A 147 3.04 -12.93 13.81
CA LEU A 147 3.41 -12.84 15.23
C LEU A 147 2.20 -13.00 16.16
N ILE A 148 1.11 -12.28 15.88
CA ILE A 148 -0.11 -12.32 16.69
C ILE A 148 -0.70 -13.73 16.74
N PHE A 149 -0.80 -14.41 15.60
CA PHE A 149 -1.47 -15.71 15.53
C PHE A 149 -0.55 -16.89 15.87
N ARG A 150 0.76 -16.76 15.67
CA ARG A 150 1.74 -17.76 16.08
C ARG A 150 1.80 -17.89 17.61
N ASN A 151 1.75 -16.79 18.35
CA ASN A 151 1.88 -16.82 19.82
C ASN A 151 0.61 -17.34 20.53
N ARG A 152 -0.59 -17.06 20.02
CA ARG A 152 -1.84 -17.54 20.65
C ARG A 152 -2.00 -19.06 20.66
N LYS A 153 -1.27 -19.79 19.82
CA LYS A 153 -1.28 -21.26 19.83
C LYS A 153 -0.47 -21.83 20.99
N LYS A 154 0.54 -21.11 21.48
CA LYS A 154 1.40 -21.58 22.57
C LYS A 154 0.68 -21.47 23.93
N ASN A 155 -0.14 -20.44 24.12
CA ASN A 155 -0.83 -20.15 25.39
C ASN A 155 -2.14 -20.93 25.62
N HIS A 156 -2.52 -21.84 24.71
CA HIS A 156 -3.69 -22.74 24.89
C HIS A 156 -3.27 -24.21 24.90
N ALA A 157 -1.96 -24.48 25.00
CA ALA A 157 -1.39 -25.81 25.15
C ALA A 157 -0.76 -26.00 26.55
N GLU A 158 -1.05 -25.09 27.48
CA GLU A 158 -0.71 -25.17 28.91
C GLU A 158 -2.01 -25.29 29.72
#